data_AF-A0A1T4M7S7-F1
#
_entry.id   AF-A0A1T4M7S7-F1
#
_cell.length_a   1.000
_cell.length_b   1.000
_cell.length_c   1.000
_cell.angle_alpha   90.00
_cell.angle_beta   90.00
_cell.angle_gamma   90.00
#
_symmetry.space_group_name_H-M   'P 1'
#
loop_
_entity.id
_entity.type
_entity.pdbx_description
1 polymer ?
#
loop_
_entity_poly.entity_id
_entity_poly.type
_entity_poly.pdbx_seq_one_letter_code
_entity_poly.pdbx_strand_id
1 'polypeptide(L)'
;MAVSTAIFQNALTKSATATDIQDVLAEHYDGSRFVKVLPYEEEPVLDAGSLDPTECNWTNEAHVYVFGKGKSIQVSVILDNLGKGASGAAIQNMNIALGIDESSGLV
;
A
#
# COMPACT_ATOMS: atom_id res chain seq x y z
N MET A 1 10.83 3.89 -0.71
CA MET A 1 10.26 5.10 -1.37
C MET A 1 8.79 5.25 -0.96
N ALA A 2 8.28 6.48 -0.86
CA ALA A 2 6.86 6.76 -0.64
C ALA A 2 6.19 7.27 -1.93
N VAL A 3 5.01 6.76 -2.24
CA VAL A 3 4.14 7.24 -3.34
C VAL A 3 2.79 7.60 -2.75
N SER A 4 2.32 8.83 -2.98
CA SER A 4 1.06 9.30 -2.40
C SER A 4 0.12 9.87 -3.45
N THR A 5 -1.17 9.62 -3.27
CA THR A 5 -2.23 10.23 -4.06
C THR A 5 -3.37 10.72 -3.17
N ALA A 6 -4.03 11.80 -3.58
CA ALA A 6 -5.21 12.32 -2.90
C ALA A 6 -6.48 11.79 -3.57
N ILE A 7 -7.43 11.35 -2.75
CA ILE A 7 -8.79 11.04 -3.14
C ILE A 7 -9.68 12.19 -2.68
N PHE A 8 -10.22 12.93 -3.64
CA PHE A 8 -11.14 14.03 -3.37
C PHE A 8 -12.58 13.52 -3.35
N GLN A 9 -13.35 13.90 -2.32
CA GLN A 9 -14.74 13.44 -2.14
C GLN A 9 -15.64 13.71 -3.36
N ASN A 10 -15.41 14.81 -4.08
CA ASN A 10 -16.19 15.17 -5.27
C ASN A 10 -15.88 14.31 -6.50
N ALA A 11 -14.81 13.51 -6.46
CA ALA A 11 -14.47 12.55 -7.51
C ALA A 11 -15.13 11.17 -7.26
N LEU A 12 -15.73 10.94 -6.10
CA LEU A 12 -16.41 9.70 -5.76
C LEU A 12 -17.89 9.75 -6.15
N THR A 13 -18.43 8.61 -6.58
CA THR A 13 -19.86 8.47 -6.92
C THR A 13 -20.76 8.39 -5.69
N LYS A 14 -20.20 8.10 -4.52
CA LYS A 14 -20.84 8.08 -3.20
C LYS A 14 -19.92 8.72 -2.17
N SER A 15 -20.49 9.26 -1.10
CA SER A 15 -19.70 9.71 0.04
C SER A 15 -19.01 8.51 0.69
N ALA A 16 -17.73 8.66 1.02
CA ALA A 16 -16.93 7.64 1.70
C ALA A 16 -16.00 8.31 2.71
N THR A 17 -15.82 7.70 3.87
CA THR A 17 -14.86 8.11 4.89
C THR A 17 -13.47 7.55 4.59
N ALA A 18 -12.44 8.00 5.31
CA ALA A 18 -11.11 7.40 5.21
C ALA A 18 -11.12 5.91 5.63
N THR A 19 -11.92 5.56 6.63
CA THR A 19 -12.16 4.16 7.04
C THR A 19 -12.78 3.36 5.92
N ASP A 20 -13.83 3.87 5.24
CA ASP A 20 -14.44 3.17 4.10
C ASP A 20 -13.42 2.89 2.98
N ILE A 21 -12.52 3.84 2.70
CA ILE A 21 -11.46 3.65 1.70
C ILE A 21 -10.45 2.60 2.17
N GLN A 22 -10.05 2.64 3.45
CA GLN A 22 -9.14 1.67 4.03
C GLN A 22 -9.74 0.26 4.01
N ASP A 23 -11.01 0.10 4.40
CA ASP A 23 -11.73 -1.17 4.40
C ASP A 23 -11.80 -1.78 2.99
N VAL A 24 -12.15 -0.98 1.98
CA VAL A 24 -12.21 -1.44 0.58
C VAL A 24 -10.84 -1.90 0.07
N LEU A 25 -9.77 -1.17 0.41
CA LEU A 25 -8.41 -1.57 0.04
C LEU A 25 -7.98 -2.82 0.79
N ALA A 26 -8.29 -2.94 2.08
CA ALA A 26 -7.96 -4.09 2.90
C ALA A 26 -8.68 -5.35 2.42
N GLU A 27 -9.96 -5.25 2.09
CA GLU A 27 -10.74 -6.35 1.48
C GLU A 27 -10.15 -6.74 0.12
N HIS A 28 -9.81 -5.76 -0.73
CA HIS A 28 -9.27 -6.03 -2.06
C HIS A 28 -7.92 -6.75 -2.03
N TYR A 29 -7.05 -6.40 -1.08
CA TYR A 29 -5.73 -6.99 -0.92
C TYR A 29 -5.70 -8.12 0.11
N ASP A 30 -6.85 -8.58 0.61
CA ASP A 30 -6.91 -9.72 1.51
C ASP A 30 -6.30 -10.96 0.84
N GLY A 31 -5.45 -11.66 1.59
CA GLY A 31 -4.66 -12.78 1.08
C GLY A 31 -3.51 -12.42 0.13
N SER A 32 -3.27 -11.14 -0.18
CA SER A 32 -2.09 -10.74 -0.95
C SER A 32 -0.81 -11.03 -0.17
N ARG A 33 0.17 -11.68 -0.82
CA ARG A 33 1.43 -12.04 -0.16
C ARG A 33 2.30 -10.85 0.25
N PHE A 34 2.30 -9.82 -0.60
CA PHE A 34 3.28 -8.73 -0.58
C PHE A 34 2.64 -7.34 -0.46
N VAL A 35 1.32 -7.26 -0.35
CA VAL A 35 0.61 -6.00 -0.14
C VAL A 35 -0.07 -6.04 1.20
N LYS A 36 0.24 -5.10 2.06
CA LYS A 36 -0.36 -4.96 3.39
C LYS A 36 -1.05 -3.62 3.48
N VAL A 37 -2.34 -3.65 3.75
CA VAL A 37 -3.10 -2.44 4.07
C VAL A 37 -3.11 -2.29 5.57
N LEU A 38 -2.51 -1.20 6.07
CA LEU A 38 -2.39 -0.97 7.49
C LEU A 38 -3.74 -0.53 8.07
N PRO A 39 -4.04 -0.87 9.34
CA PRO A 39 -5.24 -0.42 10.01
C PRO A 39 -5.37 1.10 9.96
N TYR A 40 -6.60 1.60 9.77
CA TYR A 40 -6.85 3.03 9.86
C TYR A 40 -6.74 3.51 11.31
N GLU A 41 -5.99 4.60 11.51
CA GLU A 41 -5.88 5.31 12.78
C GLU A 41 -6.30 6.76 12.55
N GLU A 42 -7.23 7.29 13.36
CA GLU A 42 -7.67 8.69 13.23
C GLU A 42 -6.54 9.67 13.60
N GLU A 43 -5.70 9.28 14.56
CA GLU A 43 -4.54 10.05 15.04
C GLU A 43 -3.29 9.14 15.05
N PRO A 44 -2.70 8.86 13.87
CA PRO A 44 -1.58 7.93 13.78
C PRO A 44 -0.33 8.48 14.46
N VAL A 45 0.35 7.62 15.23
CA VAL A 45 1.63 7.95 15.85
C VAL A 45 2.74 7.67 14.83
N LEU A 46 3.19 8.72 14.15
CA LEU A 46 4.27 8.63 13.15
C LEU A 46 5.63 9.02 13.76
N ASP A 47 6.68 8.30 13.39
CA ASP A 47 8.04 8.65 13.79
C ASP A 47 8.45 9.98 13.14
N ALA A 48 8.91 10.92 13.97
CA ALA A 48 9.20 12.30 13.58
C ALA A 48 8.07 13.03 12.79
N GLY A 49 6.81 12.56 12.87
CA GLY A 49 5.67 13.14 12.16
C GLY A 49 5.58 12.77 10.67
N SER A 50 6.28 11.73 10.21
CA SER A 50 6.23 11.27 8.83
C SER A 50 6.27 9.74 8.72
N LEU A 51 5.80 9.21 7.59
CA LEU A 51 6.08 7.82 7.24
C LEU A 51 7.59 7.65 7.00
N ASP A 52 8.16 6.56 7.52
CA ASP A 52 9.52 6.15 7.15
C ASP A 52 9.51 5.62 5.71
N PRO A 53 10.11 6.32 4.73
CA PRO A 53 10.11 5.86 3.35
C PRO A 53 11.01 4.63 3.14
N THR A 54 11.74 4.18 4.16
CA THR A 54 12.70 3.07 4.10
C THR A 54 12.21 1.77 4.73
N GLU A 55 11.02 1.74 5.35
CA GLU A 55 10.52 0.56 6.08
C GLU A 55 10.41 -0.72 5.22
N CYS A 56 10.23 -0.58 3.91
CA CYS A 56 10.14 -1.69 2.97
C CYS A 56 11.42 -1.90 2.15
N ASN A 57 12.53 -1.23 2.49
CA ASN A 57 13.77 -1.42 1.74
C ASN A 57 14.26 -2.87 1.83
N TRP A 58 14.83 -3.35 0.73
CA TRP A 58 15.35 -4.71 0.57
C TRP A 58 14.29 -5.81 0.63
N THR A 59 13.01 -5.46 0.45
CA THR A 59 11.90 -6.40 0.36
C THR A 59 11.07 -6.18 -0.91
N ASN A 60 10.14 -7.10 -1.15
CA ASN A 60 9.11 -7.03 -2.16
C ASN A 60 7.76 -6.59 -1.56
N GLU A 61 7.75 -6.12 -0.32
CA GLU A 61 6.55 -5.64 0.37
C GLU A 61 6.11 -4.27 -0.16
N ALA A 62 4.80 -4.03 -0.12
CA ALA A 62 4.18 -2.73 -0.30
C ALA A 62 3.20 -2.48 0.85
N HIS A 63 3.49 -1.46 1.66
CA HIS A 63 2.66 -1.04 2.79
C HIS A 63 1.76 0.12 2.37
N VAL A 64 0.45 -0.06 2.48
CA VAL A 64 -0.57 0.92 2.09
C VAL A 64 -1.16 1.56 3.34
N TYR A 65 -1.05 2.87 3.41
CA TYR A 65 -1.58 3.71 4.47
C TYR A 65 -2.71 4.59 3.93
N VAL A 66 -3.77 4.74 4.72
CA VAL A 66 -4.86 5.67 4.44
C VAL A 66 -4.91 6.71 5.55
N PHE A 67 -4.78 7.97 5.16
CA PHE A 67 -4.91 9.13 6.04
C PHE A 67 -6.08 10.01 5.61
N GLY A 68 -6.56 10.83 6.52
CA GLY A 68 -7.48 11.91 6.18
C GLY A 68 -8.61 12.07 7.19
N LYS A 69 -9.10 13.30 7.27
CA LYS A 69 -10.24 13.71 8.08
C LYS A 69 -11.10 14.66 7.27
N GLY A 70 -12.40 14.38 7.17
CA GLY A 70 -13.36 15.20 6.43
C GLY A 70 -13.27 15.08 4.91
N LYS A 71 -12.86 16.15 4.21
CA LYS A 71 -13.07 16.29 2.75
C LYS A 71 -11.92 15.81 1.85
N SER A 72 -10.76 15.47 2.42
CA SER A 72 -9.60 14.97 1.69
C SER A 72 -9.11 13.69 2.35
N ILE A 73 -8.93 12.66 1.53
CA ILE A 73 -8.36 11.38 1.92
C ILE A 73 -7.03 11.25 1.15
N GLN A 74 -5.98 10.81 1.81
CA GLN A 74 -4.68 10.56 1.20
C GLN A 74 -4.37 9.07 1.33
N VAL A 75 -3.98 8.45 0.22
CA VAL A 75 -3.44 7.10 0.22
C VAL A 75 -1.94 7.21 -0.06
N SER A 76 -1.14 6.61 0.80
CA SER A 76 0.31 6.55 0.68
C SER A 76 0.77 5.10 0.64
N VAL A 77 1.70 4.78 -0.25
CA VAL A 77 2.29 3.45 -0.35
C VAL A 77 3.79 3.55 -0.14
N ILE A 78 4.32 2.76 0.80
CA ILE A 78 5.75 2.57 0.98
C ILE A 78 6.18 1.25 0.36
N LEU A 79 7.25 1.28 -0.43
CA LEU A 79 7.84 0.11 -1.09
C LEU A 79 9.31 0.36 -1.44
N ASP A 80 10.08 -0.70 -1.67
CA ASP A 80 11.41 -0.60 -2.30
C ASP A 80 11.25 -0.33 -3.81
N ASN A 81 11.83 0.77 -4.31
CA ASN A 81 11.73 1.14 -5.73
C ASN A 81 12.53 0.22 -6.67
N LEU A 82 13.56 -0.46 -6.18
CA LEU A 82 14.32 -1.47 -6.93
C LEU A 82 13.77 -2.89 -6.69
N GLY A 83 13.18 -3.13 -5.52
CA GLY A 83 12.43 -4.34 -5.17
C GLY A 83 11.04 -4.35 -5.80
N LYS A 84 9.99 -4.22 -4.99
CA LYS A 84 8.58 -4.24 -5.44
C LYS A 84 8.26 -3.23 -6.54
N GLY A 85 8.96 -2.10 -6.57
CA GLY A 85 8.80 -1.07 -7.61
C GLY A 85 9.41 -1.41 -8.97
N ALA A 86 10.25 -2.45 -9.05
CA ALA A 86 10.91 -2.86 -10.29
C ALA A 86 11.18 -4.37 -10.35
N SER A 87 12.36 -4.81 -9.93
CA SER A 87 12.85 -6.17 -10.18
C SER A 87 12.07 -7.25 -9.41
N GLY A 88 11.67 -6.96 -8.18
CA GLY A 88 10.87 -7.85 -7.35
C GLY A 88 9.50 -8.13 -7.96
N ALA A 89 8.80 -7.09 -8.44
CA ALA A 89 7.55 -7.25 -9.18
C ALA A 89 7.74 -8.03 -10.49
N ALA A 90 8.85 -7.82 -11.20
CA ALA A 90 9.14 -8.56 -12.43
C ALA A 90 9.31 -10.07 -12.16
N ILE A 91 10.04 -10.45 -11.10
CA ILE A 91 10.19 -11.84 -10.68
C ILE A 91 8.87 -12.41 -10.17
N GLN A 92 8.08 -11.65 -9.39
CA GLN A 92 6.76 -12.10 -8.93
C GLN A 92 5.85 -12.43 -10.12
N ASN A 93 5.78 -11.53 -11.11
CA ASN A 93 4.99 -11.76 -12.32
C ASN A 93 5.49 -12.98 -13.12
N MET A 94 6.81 -13.17 -13.21
CA MET A 94 7.40 -14.34 -13.84
C MET A 94 7.01 -15.63 -13.10
N ASN A 95 7.08 -15.66 -11.77
CA ASN A 95 6.68 -16.81 -10.97
C ASN A 95 5.22 -17.18 -11.24
N ILE A 96 4.31 -16.20 -11.21
CA ILE A 96 2.89 -16.39 -11.52
C ILE A 96 2.72 -16.94 -12.95
N ALA A 97 3.37 -16.34 -13.93
CA ALA A 97 3.27 -16.76 -15.34
C ALA A 97 3.78 -18.19 -15.58
N LEU A 98 4.76 -18.63 -14.79
CA LEU A 98 5.32 -19.99 -14.85
C LEU A 98 4.58 -21.00 -13.96
N GLY A 99 3.56 -20.57 -13.21
CA GLY A 99 2.83 -21.43 -12.27
C GLY A 99 3.65 -21.83 -11.03
N ILE A 100 4.66 -21.04 -10.69
CA ILE A 100 5.51 -21.18 -9.51
C ILE A 100 4.90 -20.35 -8.37
N ASP A 101 5.19 -20.71 -7.11
CA ASP A 101 4.84 -19.87 -5.97
C ASP A 101 5.35 -18.45 -6.17
N GLU A 102 4.45 -17.46 -6.05
CA GLU A 102 4.75 -16.07 -6.41
C GLU A 102 5.88 -15.46 -5.56
N SER A 103 6.15 -16.01 -4.36
CA SER A 103 7.20 -15.55 -3.46
C SER A 103 8.56 -16.21 -3.69
N SER A 104 8.66 -17.14 -4.64
CA SER A 104 9.92 -17.82 -4.93
C SER A 104 11.02 -16.84 -5.31
N GLY A 105 12.09 -16.80 -4.51
CA GLY A 105 13.24 -15.91 -4.72
C GLY A 105 13.00 -14.46 -4.29
N LEU A 106 11.91 -14.17 -3.57
CA LEU A 106 11.55 -12.85 -3.07
C LEU A 106 11.44 -12.86 -1.54
N VAL A 107 11.85 -11.76 -0.93
CA VAL A 107 11.76 -11.50 0.52
C VAL A 107 10.90 -10.29 0.79
#